data_AF-A0A970PGH2-F1
#
_entry.id   AF-A0A970PGH2-F1
#
_cell.length_a   1.000
_cell.length_b   1.000
_cell.length_c   1.000
_cell.angle_alpha   90.00
_cell.angle_beta   90.00
_cell.angle_gamma   90.00
#
_symmetry.space_group_name_H-M   'P 1'
#
loop_
_entity.id
_entity.type
_entity.pdbx_description
1 polymer ?
#
loop_
_entity_poly.entity_id
_entity_poly.type
_entity_poly.pdbx_seq_one_letter_code
_entity_poly.pdbx_strand_id
1 'polypeptide(L)'
;MINFFKNFLICGLCGWCLECFWTGLSSIRKWKNNDRTLLCRTSIWMFPIYGMAACLSPICSRLEKRNALLRGGVYATLIYLTEYFTGVLLKKYRACPWDYSKAKLNIKGVIRFDYAPAWFFTGLIFEKILRRKNKNPSVI
;
A
#
# COMPACT_ATOMS: atom_id res chain seq x y z
N MET A 1 -1.69 19.00 12.98
CA MET A 1 -1.99 18.99 11.52
C MET A 1 -0.75 18.80 10.65
N ILE A 2 0.35 19.55 10.88
CA ILE A 2 1.62 19.46 10.12
C ILE A 2 2.21 18.04 10.06
N ASN A 3 2.13 17.28 11.15
CA ASN A 3 2.65 15.90 11.19
C ASN A 3 1.85 14.91 10.32
N PHE A 4 0.55 15.12 10.16
CA PHE A 4 -0.28 14.25 9.33
C PHE A 4 0.04 14.44 7.85
N PHE A 5 0.13 15.68 7.38
CA PHE A 5 0.46 15.97 5.98
C PHE A 5 1.86 15.46 5.61
N LYS A 6 2.86 15.64 6.50
CA LYS A 6 4.19 15.06 6.32
C LYS A 6 4.15 13.53 6.24
N ASN A 7 3.37 12.87 7.10
CA ASN A 7 3.21 11.42 7.06
C ASN A 7 2.49 10.97 5.79
N PHE A 8 1.48 11.70 5.33
CA PHE A 8 0.76 11.44 4.09
C PHE A 8 1.70 11.48 2.89
N LEU A 9 2.52 12.53 2.77
CA LEU A 9 3.49 12.64 1.68
C LEU A 9 4.52 11.51 1.69
N ILE A 10 5.07 11.18 2.86
CA ILE A 10 6.08 10.11 2.99
C ILE A 10 5.47 8.74 2.69
N CYS A 11 4.30 8.43 3.27
CA CYS A 11 3.60 7.18 3.00
C CYS A 11 3.21 7.07 1.53
N GLY A 12 2.74 8.17 0.92
CA GLY A 12 2.43 8.25 -0.51
C GLY A 12 3.66 7.97 -1.37
N LEU A 13 4.78 8.66 -1.14
CA LEU A 13 6.02 8.45 -1.89
C LEU A 13 6.57 7.02 -1.68
N CYS A 14 6.64 6.54 -0.44
CA CYS A 14 7.14 5.19 -0.15
C CYS A 14 6.27 4.10 -0.79
N GLY A 15 4.94 4.22 -0.69
CA GLY A 15 4.02 3.28 -1.32
C GLY A 15 4.10 3.30 -2.83
N TRP A 16 4.25 4.49 -3.42
CA TRP A 16 4.41 4.65 -4.86
C TRP A 16 5.71 4.03 -5.37
N CYS A 17 6.83 4.23 -4.66
CA CYS A 17 8.09 3.55 -4.95
C CYS A 17 7.98 2.03 -4.81
N LEU A 18 7.28 1.54 -3.78
CA LEU A 18 7.06 0.11 -3.57
C LEU A 18 6.25 -0.50 -4.71
N GLU A 19 5.20 0.19 -5.18
CA GLU A 19 4.42 -0.24 -6.32
C GLU A 19 5.25 -0.25 -7.60
N CYS A 20 6.09 0.76 -7.81
CA CYS A 20 6.96 0.79 -8.98
C CYS A 20 7.95 -0.38 -8.98
N PHE A 21 8.53 -0.67 -7.82
CA PHE A 21 9.39 -1.84 -7.65
C PHE A 21 8.62 -3.15 -7.90
N TRP A 22 7.41 -3.27 -7.35
CA TRP A 22 6.58 -4.47 -7.50
C TRP A 22 6.16 -4.73 -8.95
N THR A 23 5.74 -3.68 -9.67
CA THR A 23 5.31 -3.80 -11.07
C THR A 23 6.48 -4.04 -12.01
N GLY A 24 7.64 -3.39 -11.77
CA GLY A 24 8.89 -3.69 -12.46
C GLY A 24 9.33 -5.14 -12.25
N LEU A 25 9.30 -5.63 -11.00
CA LEU A 25 9.62 -7.03 -10.69
C LEU A 25 8.62 -8.00 -11.32
N SER A 26 7.34 -7.67 -11.34
CA SER A 26 6.30 -8.47 -12.02
C SER A 26 6.53 -8.55 -13.54
N SER A 27 7.15 -7.53 -14.14
CA SER A 27 7.54 -7.54 -15.56
C SER A 27 8.55 -8.66 -15.87
N ILE A 28 9.43 -9.03 -14.94
CA ILE A 28 10.37 -10.17 -15.11
C ILE A 28 9.62 -11.47 -15.32
N ARG A 29 8.47 -11.64 -14.65
CA ARG A 29 7.65 -12.85 -14.80
C ARG A 29 6.97 -12.93 -16.18
N LYS A 30 6.90 -11.80 -16.91
CA LYS A 30 6.38 -11.68 -18.29
C LYS A 30 7.48 -11.62 -19.35
N TRP A 31 8.72 -11.93 -18.99
CA TRP A 31 9.91 -11.90 -19.85
C TRP A 31 9.88 -12.85 -21.06
N LYS A 32 8.73 -13.48 -21.34
CA LYS A 32 8.47 -14.28 -22.54
C LYS A 32 8.66 -13.50 -23.86
N ASN A 33 8.68 -12.16 -23.82
CA ASN A 33 8.83 -11.30 -25.00
C ASN A 33 10.21 -10.61 -25.14
N ASN A 34 11.25 -11.07 -24.42
CA ASN A 34 12.62 -10.53 -24.52
C ASN A 34 12.82 -9.06 -24.06
N ASP A 35 11.78 -8.39 -23.55
CA ASP A 35 11.88 -7.07 -22.94
C ASP A 35 12.59 -7.13 -21.58
N ARG A 36 13.87 -6.71 -21.55
CA ARG A 36 14.70 -6.59 -20.34
C ARG A 36 14.60 -5.22 -19.66
N THR A 37 13.66 -4.39 -20.09
CA THR A 37 13.55 -2.98 -19.69
C THR A 37 12.97 -2.76 -18.29
N LEU A 38 12.45 -3.82 -17.63
CA LEU A 38 11.92 -3.77 -16.25
C LEU A 38 10.93 -2.63 -16.02
N LEU A 39 10.04 -2.40 -17.00
CA LEU A 39 9.20 -1.21 -17.02
C LEU A 39 8.22 -1.19 -15.83
N CYS A 40 8.38 -0.21 -14.94
CA CYS A 40 7.39 0.11 -13.91
C CYS A 40 6.13 0.66 -14.58
N ARG A 41 4.95 0.24 -14.11
CA ARG A 41 3.67 0.90 -14.42
C ARG A 41 2.95 1.21 -13.13
N THR A 42 2.59 2.47 -12.93
CA THR A 42 1.84 2.94 -11.77
C THR A 42 0.91 4.08 -12.21
N SER A 43 -0.01 4.50 -11.33
CA SER A 43 -0.96 5.58 -11.56
C SER A 43 -0.81 6.68 -10.52
N ILE A 44 -1.09 7.91 -10.92
CA ILE A 44 -1.11 9.07 -10.01
C ILE A 44 -2.10 8.85 -8.86
N TRP A 45 -3.20 8.11 -9.10
CA TRP A 45 -4.18 7.78 -8.06
C TRP A 45 -3.63 6.90 -6.94
N MET A 46 -2.54 6.17 -7.17
CA MET A 46 -1.93 5.34 -6.14
C MET A 46 -1.23 6.17 -5.06
N PHE A 47 -0.73 7.35 -5.41
CA PHE A 47 -0.11 8.26 -4.45
C PHE A 47 -1.04 8.63 -3.29
N PRO A 48 -2.26 9.17 -3.51
CA PRO A 48 -3.16 9.47 -2.40
C PRO A 48 -3.67 8.21 -1.70
N ILE A 49 -3.83 7.08 -2.39
CA ILE A 49 -4.23 5.80 -1.76
C ILE A 49 -3.17 5.35 -0.74
N TYR A 50 -1.89 5.35 -1.13
CA TYR A 50 -0.80 5.02 -0.20
C TYR A 50 -0.60 6.12 0.86
N GLY A 51 -0.84 7.38 0.52
CA GLY A 51 -0.78 8.49 1.47
C GLY A 51 -1.77 8.32 2.63
N MET A 52 -2.93 7.71 2.38
CA MET A 52 -3.92 7.39 3.42
C MET A 52 -3.39 6.42 4.48
N ALA A 53 -2.28 5.72 4.24
CA ALA A 53 -1.61 4.94 5.29
C ALA A 53 -1.15 5.80 6.48
N ALA A 54 -1.05 7.13 6.33
CA ALA A 54 -0.84 8.04 7.44
C ALA A 54 -1.93 7.94 8.53
N CYS A 55 -3.16 7.56 8.16
CA CYS A 55 -4.27 7.30 9.08
C CYS A 55 -4.03 6.06 9.97
N LEU A 56 -3.05 5.22 9.64
CA LEU A 56 -2.66 4.08 10.48
C LEU A 56 -1.92 4.52 11.75
N SER A 57 -1.35 5.73 11.80
CA SER A 57 -0.56 6.23 12.94
C SER A 57 -1.23 6.01 14.33
N PRO A 58 -2.49 6.42 14.57
CA PRO A 58 -3.18 6.16 15.85
C PRO A 58 -3.47 4.67 16.12
N ILE A 59 -3.54 3.85 15.08
CA ILE A 59 -3.76 2.40 15.20
C ILE A 59 -2.43 1.72 15.58
N CYS A 60 -1.32 2.20 15.00
CA CYS A 60 0.02 1.73 15.30
C CYS A 60 0.38 1.94 16.77
N SER A 61 0.04 3.08 17.37
CA SER A 61 0.30 3.32 18.80
C SER A 61 -0.51 2.39 19.71
N ARG A 62 -1.76 2.10 19.38
CA ARG A 62 -2.60 1.18 20.17
C ARG A 62 -2.16 -0.28 20.08
N LEU A 63 -1.62 -0.69 18.95
CA LEU A 63 -1.19 -2.07 18.72
C LEU A 63 0.27 -2.34 19.06
N GLU A 64 1.02 -1.34 19.55
CA GLU A 64 2.47 -1.43 19.74
C GLU A 64 2.91 -2.61 20.62
N LYS A 65 2.12 -2.95 21.64
CA LYS A 65 2.43 -4.05 22.59
C LYS A 65 2.00 -5.43 22.10
N ARG A 66 1.43 -5.55 20.89
CA ARG A 66 0.90 -6.81 20.35
C ARG A 66 1.87 -7.48 19.38
N ASN A 67 1.72 -8.79 19.20
CA ASN A 67 2.55 -9.60 18.33
C ASN A 67 2.57 -9.07 16.89
N ALA A 68 3.70 -9.25 16.19
CA ALA A 68 3.86 -8.79 14.81
C ALA A 68 2.81 -9.39 13.84
N LEU A 69 2.39 -10.64 14.09
CA LEU A 69 1.34 -11.30 13.31
C LEU A 69 -0.01 -10.59 13.43
N LEU A 70 -0.41 -10.20 14.65
CA LEU A 70 -1.66 -9.47 14.85
C LEU A 70 -1.58 -8.07 14.24
N ARG A 71 -0.46 -7.38 14.40
CA ARG A 71 -0.23 -6.05 13.82
C ARG A 71 -0.32 -6.08 12.29
N GLY A 72 0.48 -6.92 11.64
CA GLY A 72 0.49 -7.04 10.19
C GLY A 72 -0.84 -7.55 9.64
N GLY A 73 -1.55 -8.42 10.36
CA GLY A 73 -2.90 -8.86 10.01
C GLY A 73 -3.89 -7.69 9.99
N VAL A 74 -3.94 -6.90 11.06
CA VAL A 74 -4.81 -5.71 11.13
C VAL A 74 -4.46 -4.70 10.02
N TYR A 75 -3.17 -4.44 9.78
CA TYR A 75 -2.76 -3.52 8.71
C TYR A 75 -3.15 -4.04 7.34
N ALA A 76 -2.96 -5.33 7.05
CA ALA A 76 -3.38 -5.94 5.80
C ALA A 76 -4.89 -5.81 5.60
N THR A 77 -5.70 -6.05 6.64
CA THR A 77 -7.16 -5.85 6.57
C THR A 77 -7.53 -4.41 6.25
N LEU A 78 -6.90 -3.42 6.90
CA LEU A 78 -7.18 -2.00 6.65
C LEU A 78 -6.73 -1.56 5.25
N ILE A 79 -5.61 -2.09 4.76
CA ILE A 79 -5.14 -1.86 3.39
C ILE A 79 -6.15 -2.44 2.40
N TYR A 80 -6.62 -3.68 2.61
CA TYR A 80 -7.64 -4.29 1.75
C TYR A 80 -8.96 -3.52 1.73
N LEU A 81 -9.42 -3.03 2.89
CA LEU A 81 -10.62 -2.20 2.95
C LEU A 81 -10.41 -0.91 2.13
N THR A 82 -9.28 -0.25 2.30
CA THR A 82 -8.94 0.96 1.54
C THR A 82 -8.87 0.68 0.05
N GLU A 83 -8.17 -0.38 -0.37
CA GLU A 83 -8.07 -0.84 -1.77
C GLU A 83 -9.46 -1.15 -2.35
N TYR A 84 -10.32 -1.84 -1.61
CA TYR A 84 -11.67 -2.16 -2.06
C TYR A 84 -12.54 -0.90 -2.25
N PHE A 85 -12.61 -0.03 -1.24
CA PHE A 85 -13.43 1.19 -1.32
C PHE A 85 -12.94 2.14 -2.42
N THR A 86 -11.63 2.40 -2.45
CA THR A 86 -11.02 3.27 -3.47
C THR A 86 -11.14 2.67 -4.86
N GLY A 87 -10.90 1.36 -5.01
CA GLY A 87 -11.01 0.69 -6.31
C GLY A 87 -12.44 0.63 -6.82
N VAL A 88 -13.44 0.36 -5.98
CA VAL A 88 -14.87 0.43 -6.38
C VAL A 88 -15.25 1.86 -6.80
N LEU A 89 -14.83 2.86 -6.02
CA LEU A 89 -15.08 4.26 -6.33
C LEU A 89 -14.45 4.66 -7.67
N LEU A 90 -13.17 4.36 -7.87
CA LEU A 90 -12.45 4.68 -9.09
C LEU A 90 -13.01 3.90 -10.30
N LYS A 91 -13.47 2.66 -10.10
CA LYS A 91 -14.10 1.86 -11.15
C LYS A 91 -15.40 2.48 -11.64
N LYS A 92 -16.19 3.11 -10.74
CA LYS A 92 -17.38 3.89 -11.11
C LYS A 92 -17.05 5.03 -12.08
N TYR A 93 -15.89 5.66 -11.92
CA TYR A 93 -15.39 6.73 -12.79
C TYR A 93 -14.47 6.25 -13.92
N ARG A 94 -14.36 4.92 -14.15
CA ARG A 94 -13.44 4.32 -15.15
C ARG A 94 -11.96 4.73 -14.97
N ALA A 95 -11.58 5.08 -13.74
CA ALA A 95 -10.25 5.55 -13.37
C ALA A 95 -9.47 4.54 -12.51
N CYS A 96 -10.01 3.33 -12.29
CA CYS A 96 -9.35 2.29 -11.48
C CYS A 96 -8.06 1.85 -12.16
N PRO A 97 -6.88 2.06 -11.54
CA PRO A 97 -5.60 1.83 -12.21
C PRO A 97 -5.19 0.37 -12.26
N TRP A 98 -5.91 -0.51 -11.57
CA TRP A 98 -5.71 -1.95 -11.59
C TRP A 98 -6.99 -2.69 -11.97
N ASP A 99 -6.80 -3.88 -12.53
CA ASP A 99 -7.88 -4.85 -12.79
C ASP A 99 -7.37 -6.26 -12.46
N TYR A 100 -7.94 -6.83 -11.40
CA TYR A 100 -7.62 -8.18 -10.92
C TYR A 100 -8.64 -9.23 -11.36
N SER A 101 -9.52 -8.93 -12.32
CA SER A 101 -10.57 -9.86 -12.78
C SER A 101 -10.02 -11.20 -13.29
N LYS A 102 -8.74 -11.23 -13.70
CA LYS A 102 -8.05 -12.45 -14.18
C LYS A 102 -7.40 -13.28 -13.06
N ALA A 103 -7.34 -12.79 -11.82
CA ALA A 103 -6.75 -13.52 -10.71
C ALA A 103 -7.76 -14.50 -10.08
N LYS A 104 -7.32 -15.69 -9.68
CA LYS A 104 -8.23 -16.73 -9.14
C LYS A 104 -8.89 -16.32 -7.81
N LEU A 105 -8.17 -15.61 -6.96
CA LEU A 105 -8.62 -15.20 -5.62
C LEU A 105 -9.01 -13.72 -5.58
N ASN A 106 -9.70 -13.23 -6.61
CA ASN A 106 -10.15 -11.85 -6.70
C ASN A 106 -11.57 -11.66 -6.14
N ILE A 107 -11.87 -10.48 -5.63
CA ILE A 107 -13.25 -10.02 -5.40
C ILE A 107 -13.53 -8.83 -6.30
N LYS A 108 -14.55 -8.96 -7.16
CA LYS A 108 -15.03 -7.93 -8.12
C LYS A 108 -13.95 -7.34 -9.03
N GLY A 109 -12.82 -8.03 -9.19
CA GLY A 109 -11.62 -7.55 -9.87
C GLY A 109 -10.92 -6.38 -9.18
N VAL A 110 -11.25 -6.08 -7.92
CA VAL A 110 -10.72 -4.91 -7.19
C VAL A 110 -9.69 -5.31 -6.14
N ILE A 111 -9.94 -6.36 -5.37
CA ILE A 111 -8.97 -6.87 -4.39
C ILE A 111 -8.58 -8.29 -4.75
N ARG A 112 -7.39 -8.69 -4.31
CA ARG A 112 -6.83 -10.04 -4.54
C ARG A 112 -6.20 -10.58 -3.27
N PHE A 113 -6.70 -11.72 -2.78
CA PHE A 113 -6.28 -12.25 -1.48
C PHE A 113 -4.89 -12.89 -1.49
N ASP A 114 -4.39 -13.26 -2.65
CA ASP A 114 -3.02 -13.75 -2.82
C ASP A 114 -1.96 -12.66 -2.53
N TYR A 115 -2.35 -11.39 -2.47
CA TYR A 115 -1.48 -10.28 -2.01
C TYR A 115 -1.43 -10.11 -0.49
N ALA A 116 -2.12 -10.95 0.29
CA ALA A 116 -2.17 -10.81 1.73
C ALA A 116 -0.78 -10.80 2.38
N PRO A 117 0.18 -11.65 1.97
CA PRO A 117 1.55 -11.56 2.49
C PRO A 117 2.22 -10.23 2.14
N ALA A 118 2.04 -9.73 0.91
CA ALA A 118 2.61 -8.45 0.49
C ALA A 118 2.04 -7.30 1.34
N TRP A 119 0.72 -7.24 1.50
CA TRP A 119 0.06 -6.21 2.31
C TRP A 119 0.39 -6.29 3.80
N PHE A 120 0.59 -7.51 4.33
CA PHE A 120 1.09 -7.71 5.68
C PHE A 120 2.46 -7.03 5.87
N PHE A 121 3.41 -7.29 4.98
CA PHE A 121 4.74 -6.68 5.06
C PHE A 121 4.71 -5.18 4.81
N THR A 122 3.94 -4.71 3.82
CA THR A 122 3.75 -3.28 3.55
C THR A 122 3.18 -2.55 4.77
N GLY A 123 2.21 -3.15 5.46
CA GLY A 123 1.66 -2.61 6.71
C GLY A 123 2.72 -2.44 7.80
N LEU A 124 3.58 -3.44 8.01
CA LEU A 124 4.69 -3.36 8.97
C LEU A 124 5.76 -2.33 8.57
N ILE A 125 6.03 -2.18 7.27
CA ILE A 125 6.93 -1.13 6.76
C ILE A 125 6.36 0.25 7.10
N PHE A 126 5.08 0.49 6.80
CA PHE A 126 4.43 1.76 7.13
C PHE A 126 4.39 2.02 8.63
N GLU A 127 4.12 1.01 9.45
CA GLU A 127 4.22 1.11 10.92
C GLU A 127 5.62 1.62 11.32
N LYS A 128 6.70 1.03 10.79
CA LYS A 128 8.07 1.42 11.11
C LYS A 128 8.41 2.86 10.69
N ILE A 129 7.92 3.28 9.51
CA ILE A 129 8.07 4.66 9.01
C ILE A 129 7.37 5.65 9.96
N LEU A 130 6.12 5.35 10.33
CA LEU A 130 5.31 6.21 11.19
C LEU A 130 5.85 6.25 12.65
N ARG A 131 6.36 5.12 13.17
CA ARG A 131 6.91 5.03 14.54
C ARG A 131 8.23 5.76 14.71
N ARG A 132 9.14 5.72 13.73
CA ARG A 132 10.41 6.47 13.79
C ARG A 132 10.18 7.96 14.04
N LYS A 133 9.09 8.53 13.53
CA LYS A 133 8.77 9.95 13.73
C LYS A 133 8.09 10.25 15.06
N ASN A 134 7.26 9.35 15.59
CA ASN A 134 6.63 9.58 16.90
C ASN A 134 7.64 9.57 18.06
N LYS A 135 8.79 8.89 17.91
CA LYS A 135 9.88 8.88 18.90
C LYS A 135 10.86 10.05 18.81
N ASN A 136 10.89 10.74 17.67
CA ASN A 136 11.61 12.00 17.52
C ASN A 136 10.57 13.12 17.39
N PRO A 137 9.91 13.54 18.49
CA PRO A 137 9.36 14.88 18.49
C PRO A 137 10.55 15.80 18.21
N SER A 138 10.48 16.53 17.11
CA SER A 138 11.47 17.53 16.72
C SER A 138 11.98 18.26 17.96
N VAL A 139 13.22 17.98 18.34
CA VAL A 139 14.02 18.96 19.06
C VAL A 139 14.09 20.15 18.11
N ILE A 140 13.63 21.27 18.66
CA ILE A 140 13.37 22.59 18.08
C ILE A 140 14.33 22.93 16.94
#